data_AF-Q5JGE4-F1
#
_entry.id   AF-Q5JGE4-F1
#
_cell.length_a   1.000
_cell.length_b   1.000
_cell.length_c   1.000
_cell.angle_alpha   90.00
_cell.angle_beta   90.00
_cell.angle_gamma   90.00
#
_symmetry.space_group_name_H-M   'P 1'
#
loop_
_entity.id
_entity.type
_entity.pdbx_description
1 polymer ?
#
loop_
_entity_poly.entity_id
_entity_poly.type
_entity_poly.pdbx_seq_one_letter_code
_entity_poly.pdbx_strand_id
1 'polypeptide(L)'
;MRRLYYALPFLLIATGYVLWNVRITPGIIALFNWLTFFLELRYGGESKEGEELVTMSIAVSSLLGLGKGTLASIGEFLALFTFILELTALMIKVRTPSRAR
;
A
#
# COMPACT_ATOMS: atom_id res chain seq x y z
N MET A 1 6.72 -4.78 -14.04
CA MET A 1 6.70 -3.33 -13.77
C MET A 1 5.46 -2.61 -14.29
N ARG A 2 4.85 -3.00 -15.43
CA ARG A 2 3.66 -2.30 -15.96
C ARG A 2 2.45 -2.30 -15.01
N ARG A 3 2.32 -3.31 -14.13
CA ARG A 3 1.14 -3.49 -13.28
C ARG A 3 1.20 -2.69 -11.98
N LEU A 4 2.39 -2.48 -11.42
CA LEU A 4 2.56 -1.60 -10.25
C LEU A 4 2.03 -0.19 -10.53
N TYR A 5 2.17 0.31 -11.76
CA TYR A 5 1.61 1.60 -12.17
C TYR A 5 0.07 1.67 -12.13
N TYR A 6 -0.64 0.54 -12.05
CA TYR A 6 -2.09 0.57 -11.79
C TYR A 6 -2.41 1.04 -10.36
N ALA A 7 -1.44 1.05 -9.44
CA ALA A 7 -1.59 1.63 -8.11
C ALA A 7 -1.53 3.17 -8.09
N LEU A 8 -0.92 3.82 -9.10
CA LEU A 8 -0.79 5.28 -9.21
C LEU A 8 -2.11 6.04 -9.06
N PRO A 9 -3.20 5.70 -9.79
CA PRO A 9 -4.46 6.42 -9.63
C PRO A 9 -4.98 6.35 -8.19
N PHE A 10 -4.84 5.21 -7.51
CA PHE A 10 -5.26 5.06 -6.12
C PHE A 10 -4.38 5.89 -5.16
N LEU A 11 -3.07 5.92 -5.38
CA LEU A 11 -2.14 6.77 -4.63
C LEU A 11 -2.46 8.26 -4.79
N LEU A 12 -2.74 8.70 -6.01
CA LEU A 12 -3.10 10.10 -6.29
C LEU A 12 -4.43 10.47 -5.64
N ILE A 13 -5.44 9.59 -5.71
CA ILE A 13 -6.74 9.78 -5.05
C ILE A 13 -6.58 9.84 -3.53
N ALA A 14 -5.84 8.90 -2.93
CA ALA A 14 -5.59 8.88 -1.49
C ALA A 14 -4.86 10.15 -1.04
N THR A 15 -3.85 10.58 -1.79
CA THR A 15 -3.09 11.81 -1.50
C THR A 15 -3.98 13.05 -1.64
N GLY A 16 -4.77 13.14 -2.70
CA GLY A 16 -5.73 14.23 -2.90
C GLY A 16 -6.77 14.30 -1.79
N TYR A 17 -7.25 13.15 -1.31
CA TYR A 17 -8.16 13.08 -0.18
C TYR A 17 -7.53 13.54 1.13
N VAL A 18 -6.27 13.18 1.40
CA VAL A 18 -5.52 13.66 2.57
C VAL A 18 -5.35 15.18 2.55
N LEU A 19 -5.05 15.74 1.39
CA LEU A 19 -4.93 17.19 1.20
C LEU A 19 -6.27 17.91 1.37
N TRP A 20 -7.37 17.30 0.91
CA TRP A 20 -8.73 17.85 1.03
C TRP A 20 -9.28 17.72 2.46
N ASN A 21 -8.96 16.64 3.15
CA ASN A 21 -9.48 16.30 4.47
C ASN A 21 -8.33 15.91 5.39
N VAL A 22 -7.70 16.94 5.98
CA VAL A 22 -6.50 16.81 6.82
C VAL A 22 -6.82 16.02 8.08
N ARG A 23 -6.70 14.70 7.96
CA ARG A 23 -6.87 13.73 9.04
C ARG A 23 -5.60 12.91 9.15
N ILE A 24 -5.22 12.62 10.39
CA ILE A 24 -3.99 11.89 10.69
C ILE A 24 -4.04 10.49 10.07
N THR A 25 -5.15 9.77 10.21
CA THR A 25 -5.23 8.37 9.75
C THR A 25 -5.12 8.20 8.23
N PRO A 26 -5.91 8.92 7.40
CA PRO A 26 -5.73 8.88 5.95
C PRO A 26 -4.33 9.32 5.52
N GLY A 27 -3.73 10.29 6.22
CA GLY A 27 -2.37 10.76 5.97
C GLY A 27 -1.31 9.67 6.19
N ILE A 28 -1.45 8.93 7.29
CA ILE A 28 -0.61 7.76 7.60
C ILE A 28 -0.78 6.68 6.53
N ILE A 29 -2.02 6.35 6.13
CA ILE A 29 -2.31 5.36 5.09
C ILE A 29 -1.69 5.79 3.75
N ALA A 30 -1.83 7.05 3.35
CA ALA A 30 -1.27 7.55 2.10
C ALA A 30 0.26 7.50 2.11
N LEU A 31 0.91 7.95 3.20
CA LEU A 31 2.36 7.89 3.37
C LEU A 31 2.86 6.44 3.23
N PHE A 32 2.16 5.49 3.87
CA PHE A 32 2.51 4.08 3.83
C PHE A 32 2.28 3.44 2.46
N ASN A 33 1.19 3.77 1.77
CA ASN A 33 0.96 3.31 0.40
C ASN A 33 2.07 3.79 -0.55
N TRP A 34 2.53 5.03 -0.39
CA TRP A 34 3.70 5.54 -1.11
C TRP A 34 4.97 4.76 -0.79
N LEU A 35 5.20 4.45 0.50
CA LEU A 35 6.37 3.66 0.91
C LEU A 35 6.35 2.26 0.29
N THR A 36 5.21 1.55 0.33
CA THR A 36 5.05 0.23 -0.31
C THR A 36 5.30 0.30 -1.81
N PHE A 37 4.75 1.31 -2.48
CA PHE A 37 4.96 1.53 -3.90
C PHE A 37 6.45 1.76 -4.22
N PHE A 38 7.15 2.61 -3.47
CA PHE A 38 8.57 2.88 -3.68
C PHE A 38 9.44 1.65 -3.40
N LEU A 39 9.10 0.85 -2.39
CA LEU A 39 9.82 -0.38 -2.06
C LEU A 39 9.67 -1.43 -3.16
N GLU A 40 8.46 -1.68 -3.66
CA GLU A 40 8.27 -2.62 -4.76
C GLU A 40 8.83 -2.06 -6.09
N LEU A 41 8.80 -0.75 -6.31
CA LEU A 41 9.45 -0.13 -7.48
C LEU A 41 10.97 -0.31 -7.47
N ARG A 42 11.60 -0.28 -6.29
CA ARG A 42 13.07 -0.33 -6.14
C ARG A 42 13.63 -1.73 -5.92
N TYR A 43 12.91 -2.58 -5.20
CA TYR A 43 13.36 -3.91 -4.76
C TYR A 43 12.43 -5.05 -5.21
N GLY A 44 11.29 -4.73 -5.82
CA GLY A 44 10.40 -5.73 -6.39
C GLY A 44 11.06 -6.41 -7.59
N GLY A 45 11.28 -7.72 -7.48
CA GLY A 45 11.64 -8.55 -8.63
C GLY A 45 10.46 -8.70 -9.60
N GLU A 46 10.72 -9.16 -10.82
CA GLU A 46 9.76 -9.31 -11.95
C GLU A 46 8.58 -10.29 -11.70
N SER A 47 8.34 -10.71 -10.46
CA SER A 47 7.22 -11.58 -10.12
C SER A 47 5.89 -10.85 -10.32
N LYS A 48 5.17 -11.25 -11.36
CA LYS A 48 3.84 -10.72 -11.71
C LYS A 48 2.83 -10.81 -10.56
N GLU A 49 2.90 -11.86 -9.75
CA GLU A 49 2.00 -12.08 -8.61
C GLU A 49 2.28 -11.10 -7.47
N GLY A 50 3.56 -10.78 -7.23
CA GLY A 50 3.96 -9.79 -6.22
C GLY A 50 3.48 -8.38 -6.59
N GLU A 51 3.60 -8.00 -7.86
CA GLU A 51 3.11 -6.70 -8.34
C GLU A 51 1.58 -6.56 -8.22
N GLU A 52 0.83 -7.62 -8.48
CA GLU A 52 -0.64 -7.61 -8.37
C GLU A 52 -1.11 -7.53 -6.91
N LEU A 53 -0.49 -8.28 -6.01
CA LEU A 53 -0.79 -8.22 -4.58
C LEU A 53 -0.56 -6.82 -4.00
N VAL A 54 0.60 -6.23 -4.30
CA VAL A 54 0.95 -4.86 -3.85
C VAL A 54 -0.04 -3.83 -4.42
N THR A 55 -0.40 -3.97 -5.70
CA THR A 55 -1.37 -3.07 -6.35
C THR A 55 -2.74 -3.18 -5.69
N MET A 56 -3.21 -4.41 -5.45
CA MET A 56 -4.50 -4.68 -4.83
C MET A 56 -4.55 -4.15 -3.41
N SER A 57 -3.47 -4.29 -2.64
CA SER A 57 -3.40 -3.76 -1.29
C SER A 57 -3.39 -2.24 -1.26
N ILE A 58 -2.62 -1.57 -2.12
CA ILE A 58 -2.67 -0.10 -2.21
C ILE A 58 -4.09 0.36 -2.54
N ALA A 59 -4.79 -0.33 -3.45
CA ALA A 59 -6.16 -0.01 -3.81
C ALA A 59 -7.14 -0.22 -2.64
N VAL A 60 -7.10 -1.38 -1.98
CA VAL A 60 -7.98 -1.71 -0.84
C VAL A 60 -7.73 -0.79 0.35
N SER A 61 -6.47 -0.55 0.69
CA SER A 61 -6.07 0.31 1.81
C SER A 61 -6.47 1.76 1.56
N SER A 62 -6.30 2.25 0.33
CA SER A 62 -6.78 3.58 -0.08
C SER A 62 -8.30 3.69 0.04
N LEU A 63 -9.03 2.65 -0.38
CA LEU A 63 -10.50 2.63 -0.32
C LEU A 63 -11.01 2.61 1.14
N LEU A 64 -10.38 1.81 1.99
CA LEU A 64 -10.72 1.72 3.41
C LEU A 64 -10.45 3.04 4.16
N GLY A 65 -9.35 3.73 3.83
CA GLY A 65 -9.02 5.04 4.39
C GLY A 65 -9.97 6.18 3.97
N LEU A 66 -10.80 5.97 2.93
CA LEU A 66 -11.81 6.93 2.47
C LEU A 66 -13.17 6.79 3.20
N GLY A 67 -13.38 5.73 3.99
CA GLY A 67 -14.63 5.50 4.71
C GLY A 67 -14.95 6.58 5.76
N LYS A 68 -16.23 6.94 5.91
CA LYS A 68 -16.73 7.83 6.99
C LYS A 68 -17.62 7.03 7.95
N GLY A 69 -17.40 7.17 9.27
CA GLY A 69 -18.27 6.61 10.33
C GLY A 69 -17.57 5.59 11.24
N THR A 70 -18.32 4.90 12.10
CA THR A 70 -17.79 3.90 13.06
C THR A 70 -17.12 2.70 12.39
N LEU A 71 -17.53 2.39 11.16
CA LEU A 71 -16.87 1.40 10.28
C LEU A 71 -15.52 1.89 9.74
N ALA A 72 -15.27 3.20 9.74
CA ALA A 72 -13.99 3.76 9.33
C ALA A 72 -12.88 3.33 10.30
N SER A 73 -13.13 3.31 11.61
CA SER A 73 -12.13 2.88 12.59
C SER A 73 -11.74 1.41 12.45
N ILE A 74 -12.69 0.54 12.10
CA ILE A 74 -12.43 -0.89 11.83
C ILE A 74 -11.70 -1.05 10.49
N GLY A 75 -12.12 -0.31 9.46
CA GLY A 75 -11.45 -0.28 8.16
C GLY A 75 -10.02 0.25 8.22
N GLU A 76 -9.79 1.27 9.05
CA GLU A 76 -8.46 1.83 9.34
C GLU A 76 -7.58 0.79 10.05
N PHE A 77 -8.10 0.09 11.06
CA PHE A 77 -7.38 -0.98 11.74
C PHE A 77 -7.04 -2.14 10.79
N LEU A 78 -7.99 -2.56 9.95
CA LEU A 78 -7.78 -3.59 8.93
C LEU A 78 -6.76 -3.15 7.87
N ALA A 79 -6.83 -1.92 7.39
CA ALA A 79 -5.86 -1.38 6.44
C ALA A 79 -4.45 -1.36 7.02
N LEU A 80 -4.32 -0.94 8.29
CA LEU A 80 -3.03 -0.91 8.99
C LEU A 80 -2.50 -2.33 9.25
N PHE A 81 -3.38 -3.29 9.57
CA PHE A 81 -3.02 -4.70 9.75
C PHE A 81 -2.56 -5.37 8.45
N THR A 82 -3.31 -5.22 7.35
CA THR A 82 -2.93 -5.71 6.02
C THR A 82 -1.60 -5.11 5.58
N PHE A 83 -1.41 -3.81 5.83
CA PHE A 83 -0.15 -3.12 5.55
C PHE A 83 1.04 -3.70 6.34
N ILE A 84 0.89 -3.94 7.65
CA ILE A 84 1.97 -4.53 8.46
C ILE A 84 2.38 -5.91 7.93
N LEU A 85 1.41 -6.73 7.52
CA LEU A 85 1.70 -8.05 6.94
C LEU A 85 2.51 -7.93 5.64
N GLU A 86 2.16 -6.98 4.78
CA GLU A 86 2.89 -6.75 3.53
C GLU A 86 4.26 -6.14 3.73
N LEU A 87 4.40 -5.17 4.64
CA LEU A 87 5.70 -4.62 5.02
C LEU A 87 6.59 -5.74 5.57
N THR A 88 6.03 -6.65 6.37
CA THR A 88 6.74 -7.81 6.90
C THR A 88 7.14 -8.76 5.77
N ALA A 89 6.25 -9.05 4.82
CA ALA A 89 6.57 -9.87 3.65
C ALA A 89 7.66 -9.25 2.77
N LEU A 90 7.60 -7.94 2.55
CA LEU A 90 8.62 -7.15 1.84
C LEU A 90 9.95 -7.16 2.60
N MET A 91 9.94 -6.94 3.92
CA MET A 91 11.15 -6.97 4.75
C MET A 91 11.80 -8.36 4.77
N ILE A 92 11.00 -9.42 4.79
CA ILE A 92 11.51 -10.80 4.62
C ILE A 92 12.14 -10.92 3.23
N LYS A 93 11.46 -10.49 2.16
CA LYS A 93 11.97 -10.51 0.77
C LYS A 93 13.28 -9.72 0.60
N VAL A 94 13.44 -8.60 1.30
CA VAL A 94 14.68 -7.80 1.33
C VAL A 94 15.79 -8.50 2.12
N ARG A 95 15.44 -9.18 3.23
CA ARG A 95 16.40 -9.84 4.13
C ARG A 95 16.86 -11.21 3.62
N THR A 96 16.01 -11.94 2.91
CA THR A 96 16.39 -13.08 2.09
C THR A 96 16.49 -12.60 0.65
N PRO A 97 17.60 -11.97 0.23
CA PRO A 97 17.84 -11.81 -1.18
C PRO A 97 17.83 -13.23 -1.73
N SER A 98 16.91 -13.50 -2.64
CA SER A 98 16.92 -14.69 -3.47
C SER A 98 18.33 -14.85 -4.03
N ARG A 99 19.16 -15.68 -3.40
CA ARG A 99 20.30 -16.35 -4.03
C ARG A 99 19.69 -17.37 -4.98
N ALA A 100 19.20 -16.88 -6.11
CA ALA A 100 18.84 -17.66 -7.27
C ALA A 100 18.81 -16.69 -8.44
N ARG A 101 19.46 -16.93 -9.56
CA ARG A 101 20.43 -17.95 -9.96
C ARG A 101 21.04 -17.39 -11.25
#